data_AF-A0A7S0YVH5-F1
#
_entry.id   AF-A0A7S0YVH5-F1
#
_cell.length_a   1.000
_cell.length_b   1.000
_cell.length_c   1.000
_cell.angle_alpha   90.00
_cell.angle_beta   90.00
_cell.angle_gamma   90.00
#
_symmetry.space_group_name_H-M   'P 1'
#
loop_
_entity.id
_entity.type
_entity.pdbx_description
1 polymer ?
#
loop_
_entity_poly.entity_id
_entity_poly.type
_entity_poly.pdbx_seq_one_letter_code
_entity_poly.pdbx_strand_id
1 'polypeptide(L)'
;HDPSSAAGGAGVEPAEYQEALEGSWVWSELNGVRNVHPAFKWGLLGGMLYSGLTLKIFRGAEPWTFLGHSKGDHLSTEPAAKHKVIDYPKPDGVLTFDLLSNLVEP
;
A
#
# COMPACT_ATOMS: atom_id res chain seq x y z
N HIS A 1 39.39 20.48 10.27
CA HIS A 1 39.49 21.90 9.87
C HIS A 1 38.05 22.33 9.64
N ASP A 2 37.36 22.71 10.71
CA ASP A 2 35.98 23.18 10.60
C ASP A 2 36.00 24.64 10.13
N PRO A 3 34.93 25.11 9.46
CA PRO A 3 34.03 25.96 10.22
C PRO A 3 32.55 25.76 9.90
N SER A 4 31.76 25.73 10.97
CA SER A 4 30.43 26.33 11.13
C SER A 4 29.88 27.13 9.92
N SER A 5 28.71 26.72 9.42
CA SER A 5 27.71 27.69 8.95
C SER A 5 26.30 27.19 9.23
N ALA A 6 25.65 27.87 10.16
CA ALA A 6 24.21 27.81 10.37
C ALA A 6 23.52 28.42 9.14
N ALA A 7 22.79 27.59 8.38
CA ALA A 7 21.76 28.06 7.48
C ALA A 7 20.41 27.81 8.15
N GLY A 8 19.76 28.89 8.57
CA GLY A 8 18.41 28.87 9.12
C GLY A 8 17.40 28.32 8.12
N GLY A 9 16.26 27.88 8.66
CA GLY A 9 15.21 27.14 7.96
C GLY A 9 14.73 27.78 6.66
N ALA A 10 15.23 27.25 5.56
CA ALA A 10 14.52 27.10 4.30
C ALA A 10 14.71 25.61 3.95
N GLY A 11 13.61 24.86 3.92
CA GLY A 11 13.67 23.42 3.65
C GLY A 11 14.47 23.19 2.37
N VAL A 12 15.56 22.44 2.49
CA VAL A 12 16.31 21.97 1.32
C VAL A 12 15.35 21.04 0.58
N GLU A 13 14.83 21.48 -0.57
CA GLU A 13 14.06 20.61 -1.46
C GLU A 13 15.07 19.81 -2.29
N PRO A 14 15.20 18.49 -2.07
CA PRO A 14 16.16 17.69 -2.78
C PRO A 14 15.60 17.34 -4.17
N ALA A 15 15.63 18.29 -5.11
CA ALA A 15 15.12 18.09 -6.46
C ALA A 15 15.73 16.85 -7.16
N GLU A 16 17.01 16.57 -6.90
CA GLU A 16 17.75 15.42 -7.44
C GLU A 16 17.29 14.07 -6.86
N TYR A 17 16.61 14.04 -5.71
CA TYR A 17 16.16 12.79 -5.08
C TYR A 17 15.12 12.07 -5.94
N GLN A 18 14.19 12.81 -6.54
CA GLN A 18 13.17 12.23 -7.40
C GLN A 18 13.79 11.60 -8.65
N GLU A 19 14.72 12.30 -9.31
CA GLU A 19 15.42 11.79 -10.49
C GLU A 19 16.24 10.54 -10.17
N ALA A 20 16.95 10.54 -9.04
CA ALA A 20 17.69 9.39 -8.57
C ALA A 20 16.79 8.19 -8.24
N LEU A 21 15.61 8.44 -7.66
CA LEU A 21 14.62 7.40 -7.39
C LEU A 21 14.06 6.81 -8.69
N GLU A 22 13.66 7.64 -9.64
CA GLU A 22 13.12 7.22 -10.94
C GLU A 22 14.14 6.43 -11.78
N GLY A 23 15.43 6.78 -11.67
CA GLY A 23 16.53 6.03 -12.28
C GLY A 23 16.93 4.75 -11.54
N SER A 24 16.39 4.51 -10.35
CA SER A 24 16.75 3.35 -9.53
C SER A 24 15.99 2.08 -9.93
N TRP A 25 16.53 0.93 -9.52
CA TRP A 25 15.85 -0.36 -9.67
C TRP A 25 14.50 -0.39 -8.94
N VAL A 26 14.36 0.35 -7.83
CA VAL A 26 13.14 0.42 -7.02
C VAL A 26 11.97 0.93 -7.85
N TRP A 27 12.20 2.00 -8.62
CA TRP A 27 11.17 2.56 -9.49
C TRP A 27 10.73 1.57 -10.56
N SER A 28 11.68 0.86 -11.18
CA SER A 28 11.37 -0.15 -12.19
C SER A 28 10.54 -1.31 -11.62
N GLU A 29 10.81 -1.72 -10.37
CA GLU A 29 10.07 -2.79 -9.70
C GLU A 29 8.66 -2.34 -9.30
N LEU A 30 8.53 -1.16 -8.68
CA LEU A 30 7.24 -0.58 -8.30
C LEU A 30 6.36 -0.33 -9.53
N ASN A 31 6.94 0.20 -10.60
CA ASN A 31 6.23 0.41 -11.85
C ASN A 31 5.77 -0.92 -12.47
N GLY A 32 6.53 -2.01 -12.28
CA GLY A 32 6.14 -3.33 -12.76
C GLY A 32 4.91 -3.91 -12.06
N VAL A 33 4.71 -3.58 -10.78
CA VAL A 33 3.59 -4.07 -9.95
C VAL A 33 2.42 -3.08 -9.84
N ARG A 34 2.48 -1.93 -10.53
CA ARG A 34 1.54 -0.81 -10.39
C ARG A 34 0.05 -1.16 -10.52
N ASN A 35 -0.27 -2.18 -11.30
CA ASN A 35 -1.65 -2.61 -11.58
C ASN A 35 -2.11 -3.81 -10.74
N VAL A 36 -1.23 -4.41 -9.92
CA VAL A 36 -1.53 -5.60 -9.10
C VAL A 36 -2.60 -5.27 -8.07
N HIS A 37 -2.36 -4.30 -7.18
CA HIS A 37 -3.32 -3.94 -6.13
C HIS A 37 -4.67 -3.44 -6.69
N PRO A 38 -4.70 -2.53 -7.69
CA PRO A 38 -5.96 -2.09 -8.28
C PRO A 38 -6.76 -3.20 -8.97
N ALA A 39 -6.15 -4.32 -9.38
CA ALA A 39 -6.86 -5.44 -9.98
C ALA A 39 -7.75 -6.19 -8.99
N PHE A 40 -7.46 -6.12 -7.68
CA PHE A 40 -8.29 -6.72 -6.63
C PHE A 40 -9.65 -6.04 -6.46
N LYS A 41 -9.91 -4.92 -7.15
CA LYS A 41 -11.27 -4.36 -7.29
C LYS A 41 -12.26 -5.36 -7.91
N TRP A 42 -11.77 -6.34 -8.67
CA TRP A 42 -12.56 -7.43 -9.25
C TRP A 42 -12.71 -8.65 -8.31
N GLY A 43 -12.32 -8.49 -7.04
CA GLY A 43 -12.30 -9.56 -6.05
C GLY A 43 -11.02 -10.39 -6.09
N LEU A 44 -10.94 -11.35 -5.16
CA LEU A 44 -9.73 -12.15 -4.94
C LEU A 44 -9.29 -12.92 -6.19
N LEU A 45 -10.21 -13.63 -6.84
CA LEU A 45 -9.91 -14.45 -8.03
C LEU A 45 -9.51 -13.59 -9.23
N GLY A 46 -10.22 -12.48 -9.48
CA GLY A 46 -9.93 -11.57 -10.59
C GLY A 46 -8.57 -10.88 -10.40
N GLY A 47 -8.29 -10.41 -9.18
CA GLY A 47 -6.99 -9.84 -8.81
C GLY A 47 -5.85 -10.84 -8.97
N MET A 48 -6.02 -12.08 -8.51
CA MET A 48 -5.00 -13.13 -8.64
C MET A 48 -4.73 -13.51 -10.10
N LEU A 49 -5.76 -13.71 -10.92
CA LEU A 49 -5.59 -14.04 -12.34
C LEU A 49 -4.89 -12.90 -13.10
N TYR A 50 -5.33 -11.67 -12.88
CA TYR A 50 -4.72 -10.50 -13.50
C TYR A 50 -3.27 -10.33 -13.05
N SER A 51 -2.99 -10.38 -11.75
CA SER A 51 -1.64 -10.23 -11.21
C SER A 51 -0.70 -11.34 -11.72
N GLY A 52 -1.19 -12.58 -11.80
CA GLY A 52 -0.46 -13.69 -12.39
C GLY A 52 -0.12 -13.44 -13.86
N LEU A 53 -1.09 -12.94 -14.64
CA LEU A 53 -0.92 -12.61 -16.05
C LEU A 53 0.08 -11.45 -16.26
N THR A 54 -0.08 -10.36 -15.52
CA THR A 54 0.79 -9.18 -15.55
C THR A 54 2.22 -9.54 -15.22
N LEU A 55 2.45 -10.29 -14.13
CA LEU A 55 3.79 -10.62 -13.67
C LEU A 55 4.47 -11.68 -14.53
N LYS A 56 3.71 -12.65 -15.07
CA LYS A 56 4.28 -13.74 -15.89
C LYS A 56 4.44 -13.38 -17.36
N ILE A 57 3.50 -12.65 -17.95
CA ILE A 57 3.49 -12.38 -19.40
C ILE A 57 4.02 -10.98 -19.70
N PHE A 58 3.45 -9.96 -19.06
CA PHE A 58 3.80 -8.57 -19.38
C PHE A 58 5.03 -8.06 -18.63
N ARG A 59 5.42 -8.73 -17.54
CA ARG A 59 6.49 -8.30 -16.62
C ARG A 59 6.34 -6.83 -16.21
N GLY A 60 5.10 -6.34 -16.14
CA GLY A 60 4.78 -4.95 -15.83
C GLY A 60 4.86 -3.95 -17.00
N ALA A 61 5.16 -4.39 -18.23
CA ALA A 61 5.21 -3.54 -19.43
C ALA A 61 3.80 -3.29 -20.04
N GLU A 62 2.82 -3.01 -19.20
CA GLU A 62 1.44 -2.74 -19.63
C GLU A 62 1.31 -1.28 -20.08
N PRO A 63 0.75 -0.97 -21.26
CA PRO A 63 0.60 0.42 -21.74
C PRO A 63 -0.52 1.20 -21.03
N TRP A 64 -1.24 0.58 -20.09
CA TRP A 64 -2.26 1.22 -19.27
C TRP A 64 -1.88 1.15 -17.78
N THR A 65 -2.30 2.14 -17.01
CA THR A 65 -2.31 2.06 -15.56
C THR A 65 -3.73 2.30 -15.05
N PHE A 66 -4.17 1.43 -14.16
CA PHE A 66 -5.43 1.65 -13.47
C PHE A 66 -5.31 2.90 -12.61
N LEU A 67 -6.24 3.84 -12.79
CA LEU A 67 -6.41 5.00 -11.89
C LEU A 67 -6.98 4.47 -10.57
N GLY A 68 -6.10 3.84 -9.79
CA GLY A 68 -6.41 2.85 -8.79
C GLY A 68 -6.81 3.40 -7.43
N HIS A 69 -7.33 4.61 -7.32
CA HIS A 69 -7.84 5.18 -6.07
C HIS A 69 -8.94 6.20 -6.36
N SER A 70 -9.99 5.79 -7.10
CA SER A 70 -11.10 6.71 -7.42
C SER A 70 -11.84 7.22 -6.16
N LYS A 71 -11.66 6.57 -5.02
CA LYS A 71 -12.21 6.96 -3.72
C LYS A 71 -11.10 6.82 -2.66
N GLY A 72 -10.94 7.83 -1.81
CA GLY A 72 -10.09 7.71 -0.63
C GLY A 72 -10.69 6.72 0.37
N ASP A 73 -9.86 6.09 1.18
CA ASP A 73 -10.29 5.02 2.10
C ASP A 73 -11.41 5.46 3.06
N HIS A 74 -11.44 6.74 3.43
CA HIS A 74 -12.49 7.34 4.25
C HIS A 74 -13.89 7.33 3.60
N LEU A 75 -13.98 7.13 2.28
CA LEU A 75 -15.23 7.03 1.53
C LEU A 75 -15.65 5.59 1.23
N SER A 76 -14.86 4.61 1.67
CA SER A 76 -15.11 3.18 1.42
C SER A 76 -16.05 2.55 2.43
N THR A 77 -16.43 3.26 3.51
CA THR A 77 -17.37 2.78 4.52
C THR A 77 -18.81 3.17 4.20
N GLU A 78 -19.75 2.24 4.38
CA GLU A 78 -21.18 2.51 4.26
C GLU A 78 -21.85 2.62 5.65
N PRO A 79 -23.08 3.18 5.72
CA PRO A 79 -23.84 3.19 6.98
C PRO A 79 -24.02 1.78 7.57
N ALA A 80 -23.85 1.67 8.88
CA ALA A 80 -23.94 0.40 9.61
C ALA A 80 -25.26 -0.35 9.38
N ALA A 81 -26.36 0.38 9.16
CA ALA A 81 -27.68 -0.20 8.87
C ALA A 81 -27.73 -1.04 7.58
N LYS A 82 -26.75 -0.91 6.68
CA LYS A 82 -26.65 -1.69 5.43
C LYS A 82 -25.87 -2.99 5.58
N HIS A 83 -25.25 -3.22 6.74
CA HIS A 83 -24.35 -4.35 6.97
C HIS A 83 -24.85 -5.23 8.11
N LYS A 84 -24.59 -6.55 8.00
CA LYS A 84 -24.82 -7.48 9.10
C LYS A 84 -23.68 -7.36 10.10
N VAL A 85 -24.01 -7.31 11.39
CA VAL A 85 -23.00 -7.38 12.46
C VAL A 85 -22.23 -8.69 12.33
N ILE A 86 -20.90 -8.58 12.33
CA ILE A 86 -20.02 -9.74 12.27
C ILE A 86 -19.91 -10.31 13.69
N ASP A 87 -20.27 -11.59 13.85
CA ASP A 87 -20.15 -12.31 15.12
C ASP A 87 -18.73 -12.87 15.24
N TYR A 88 -17.91 -12.21 16.06
CA TYR A 88 -16.55 -12.65 16.33
C TYR A 88 -16.56 -13.55 17.57
N PRO A 89 -16.11 -14.82 17.44
CA PRO A 89 -16.07 -15.73 18.59
C PRO A 89 -15.12 -15.20 19.67
N LYS A 90 -15.41 -15.52 20.93
CA LYS A 90 -14.60 -15.11 22.07
C LYS A 90 -13.16 -15.67 21.93
N PRO A 91 -12.12 -14.87 22.25
CA PRO A 91 -10.74 -15.34 22.24
C PRO A 91 -10.53 -16.56 23.15
N ASP A 92 -9.73 -17.51 22.68
CA ASP A 92 -9.40 -18.79 23.33
C ASP A 92 -8.20 -18.70 24.29
N GLY A 93 -7.46 -17.58 24.28
CA GLY A 93 -6.30 -17.34 25.14
C GLY A 93 -5.05 -18.14 24.79
N VAL A 94 -5.04 -18.82 23.63
CA VAL A 94 -3.90 -19.62 23.15
C VAL A 94 -3.49 -19.21 21.73
N LEU A 95 -4.45 -19.04 20.82
CA LEU A 95 -4.22 -18.58 19.45
C LEU A 95 -4.84 -17.20 19.21
N THR A 96 -5.89 -16.87 19.96
CA THR A 96 -6.64 -15.63 19.87
C THR A 96 -6.70 -14.99 21.25
N PHE A 97 -6.30 -13.73 21.32
CA PHE A 97 -6.16 -12.99 22.57
C PHE A 97 -7.04 -11.74 22.54
N ASP A 98 -7.42 -11.28 23.72
CA ASP A 98 -8.09 -10.00 23.83
C ASP A 98 -7.12 -8.84 23.55
N LEU A 99 -7.65 -7.72 23.03
CA LEU A 99 -6.85 -6.57 22.60
C LEU A 99 -5.96 -6.03 23.72
N LEU A 100 -6.44 -6.03 24.96
CA LEU A 100 -5.68 -5.54 26.11
C LEU A 100 -4.48 -6.44 26.46
N SER A 101 -4.55 -7.74 26.14
CA SER A 101 -3.41 -8.65 26.32
C SER A 101 -2.34 -8.42 25.23
N ASN A 102 -2.76 -8.14 23.99
CA ASN A 102 -1.85 -7.86 22.86
C ASN A 102 -0.97 -6.61 23.04
N LEU A 103 -1.36 -5.66 23.90
CA LEU A 103 -0.61 -4.41 24.13
C LEU A 103 0.40 -4.50 25.29
N VAL A 104 0.33 -5.58 26.08
CA VAL A 104 1.10 -5.74 27.31
C VAL A 104 2.22 -6.76 27.16
N GLU A 105 2.08 -7.75 26.27
CA GLU A 105 3.13 -8.72 25.97
C GLU A 105 4.09 -8.19 24.88
N PRO A 106 5.41 -8.08 25.13
CA PRO A 106 6.42 -7.62 24.17
C PRO A 106 6.80 -8.65 23.10
#